data_AF-A0A7V8JJW7-F1
#
_entry.id   AF-A0A7V8JJW7-F1
#
_cell.length_a   1.000
_cell.length_b   1.000
_cell.length_c   1.000
_cell.angle_alpha   90.00
_cell.angle_beta   90.00
_cell.angle_gamma   90.00
#
_symmetry.space_group_name_H-M   'P 1'
#
loop_
_entity.id
_entity.type
_entity.pdbx_description
1 polymer ?
#
loop_
_entity_poly.entity_id
_entity_poly.type
_entity_poly.pdbx_seq_one_letter_code
_entity_poly.pdbx_strand_id
1 'polypeptide(L)'
;MSPRKALPAALALGLTLAAGAHADEGMWMPTQLPELAKPLQAAGFKGNPADLANVTAPPLSAVVRAGGGTGSFVSRDGLLLTNHHVAMGVIQYNSSPEHNLIDDGFIASGRADECPANPDFRVLVTVGFDKATDQVLAQARGKTGRAYFDAVDGARKQIVADCERPGNVRCSVADMYYGTDFYRITQLELSDVRLVYAPPRAIGNYGDEIDNFMWPRHTGDFTLLRAYVGKDGKPAAYSKDNVPYQSPAHLTMALDGPKEGDYAMLAGYPGITYRHRTAAEFAGQIDSVLPRRVAVFQQMIDTIEAAGAKDAQARTRYASQLQSLKNNRKRAAGELEGLLRSDAKA
;
A
#
# COMPACT_ATOMS: atom_id res chain seq x y z
N MET A 1 -9.19 60.21 -34.76
CA MET A 1 -9.83 59.37 -33.73
C MET A 1 -8.90 58.20 -33.45
N SER A 2 -8.27 58.18 -32.27
CA SER A 2 -7.22 57.19 -31.91
C SER A 2 -7.86 56.02 -31.15
N PRO A 3 -7.56 54.75 -31.49
CA PRO A 3 -8.11 53.61 -30.78
C PRO A 3 -7.41 53.48 -29.41
N ARG A 4 -8.22 53.43 -28.35
CA ARG A 4 -7.75 53.23 -26.97
C ARG A 4 -7.11 51.86 -26.83
N LYS A 5 -5.81 51.85 -26.54
CA LYS A 5 -5.03 50.70 -26.06
C LYS A 5 -5.56 50.27 -24.69
N ALA A 6 -6.53 49.36 -24.65
CA ALA A 6 -7.07 48.81 -23.40
C ALA A 6 -6.80 47.30 -23.25
N LEU A 7 -5.80 46.75 -23.95
CA LEU A 7 -5.47 45.32 -23.90
C LEU A 7 -4.31 44.90 -22.95
N PRO A 8 -3.35 45.75 -22.52
CA PRO A 8 -2.26 45.25 -21.68
C PRO A 8 -2.61 45.15 -20.18
N ALA A 9 -3.70 45.77 -19.71
CA ALA A 9 -4.06 45.79 -18.29
C ALA A 9 -4.74 44.48 -17.82
N ALA A 10 -5.41 43.75 -18.71
CA ALA A 10 -6.08 42.49 -18.36
C ALA A 10 -5.08 41.32 -18.21
N LEU A 11 -3.93 41.36 -18.90
CA LEU A 11 -2.92 40.31 -18.82
C LEU A 11 -2.04 40.40 -17.56
N ALA A 12 -1.88 41.61 -17.01
CA ALA A 12 -1.10 41.84 -15.79
C ALA A 12 -1.86 41.47 -14.50
N LEU A 13 -3.20 41.46 -14.52
CA LEU A 13 -4.02 41.13 -13.36
C LEU A 13 -4.23 39.61 -13.15
N GLY A 14 -3.95 38.78 -14.17
CA GLY A 14 -4.03 37.32 -14.07
C GLY A 14 -2.83 36.65 -13.40
N LEU A 15 -1.69 37.36 -13.31
CA LEU A 15 -0.44 36.84 -12.74
C LEU A 15 -0.29 37.07 -11.23
N THR A 16 -1.14 37.91 -10.62
CA THR A 16 -1.06 38.25 -9.19
C THR A 16 -2.01 37.44 -8.30
N LEU A 17 -2.83 36.55 -8.88
CA LEU A 17 -3.75 35.65 -8.17
C LEU A 17 -3.34 34.18 -8.19
N ALA A 18 -2.07 33.89 -8.50
CA ALA A 18 -1.47 32.61 -8.13
C ALA A 18 -1.28 32.60 -6.61
N ALA A 19 -2.39 32.44 -5.87
CA ALA A 19 -2.34 32.00 -4.49
C ALA A 19 -1.46 30.76 -4.48
N GLY A 20 -0.33 30.84 -3.78
CA GLY A 20 0.57 29.70 -3.65
C GLY A 20 -0.23 28.53 -3.13
N ALA A 21 -0.41 27.51 -3.96
CA ALA A 21 -0.92 26.23 -3.48
C ALA A 21 0.16 25.66 -2.56
N HIS A 22 -0.01 25.85 -1.25
CA HIS A 22 0.84 25.24 -0.25
C HIS A 22 0.40 23.78 -0.11
N ALA A 23 1.14 22.89 -0.78
CA ALA A 23 0.95 21.45 -0.66
C ALA A 23 1.92 20.91 0.40
N ASP A 24 1.50 20.92 1.66
CA ASP A 24 2.25 20.25 2.75
C ASP A 24 2.09 18.71 2.68
N GLU A 25 1.11 18.22 1.91
CA GLU A 25 0.71 16.81 1.87
C GLU A 25 1.24 16.05 0.65
N GLY A 26 1.88 14.89 0.86
CA GLY A 26 2.46 14.11 -0.24
C GLY A 26 2.73 12.66 0.12
N MET A 27 2.46 11.75 -0.83
CA MET A 27 3.12 10.44 -0.86
C MET A 27 4.39 10.61 -1.70
N TRP A 28 5.50 10.86 -1.00
CA TRP A 28 6.76 11.21 -1.63
C TRP A 28 7.56 9.97 -1.98
N MET A 29 8.18 9.97 -3.17
CA MET A 29 9.18 8.97 -3.50
C MET A 29 10.42 9.19 -2.64
N PRO A 30 11.08 8.12 -2.15
CA PRO A 30 12.31 8.21 -1.39
C PRO A 30 13.37 9.12 -2.05
N THR A 31 13.49 9.04 -3.38
CA THR A 31 14.42 9.87 -4.17
C THR A 31 14.14 11.39 -4.11
N GLN A 32 12.95 11.81 -3.68
CA GLN A 32 12.57 13.22 -3.52
C GLN A 32 12.89 13.77 -2.12
N LEU A 33 13.12 12.91 -1.13
CA LEU A 33 13.34 13.32 0.26
C LEU A 33 14.55 14.26 0.47
N PRO A 34 15.66 14.18 -0.30
CA PRO A 34 16.73 15.18 -0.22
C PRO A 34 16.25 16.60 -0.53
N GLU A 35 15.33 16.75 -1.48
CA GLU A 35 14.77 18.06 -1.88
C GLU A 35 13.81 18.61 -0.81
N LEU A 36 13.22 17.71 -0.01
CA LEU A 36 12.31 18.03 1.09
C LEU A 36 13.04 18.21 2.43
N ALA A 37 14.37 18.41 2.42
CA ALA A 37 15.13 18.46 3.65
C ALA A 37 14.68 19.57 4.61
N LYS A 38 14.43 20.79 4.08
CA LYS A 38 13.94 21.92 4.89
C LYS A 38 12.59 21.64 5.55
N PRO A 39 11.52 21.25 4.82
CA PRO A 39 10.24 20.95 5.45
C PRO A 39 10.31 19.76 6.41
N LEU A 40 11.09 18.71 6.11
CA LEU A 40 11.27 17.57 7.04
C LEU A 40 11.89 18.02 8.37
N GLN A 41 12.96 18.82 8.31
CA GLN A 41 13.61 19.37 9.51
C GLN A 41 12.69 20.30 10.29
N ALA A 42 11.94 21.16 9.59
CA ALA A 42 10.96 22.05 10.21
C ALA A 42 9.83 21.28 10.90
N ALA A 43 9.43 20.13 10.36
CA ALA A 43 8.46 19.23 10.98
C ALA A 43 9.02 18.44 12.18
N GLY A 44 10.33 18.48 12.43
CA GLY A 44 10.98 17.82 13.58
C GLY A 44 11.78 16.57 13.24
N PHE A 45 12.01 16.25 11.96
CA PHE A 45 12.90 15.16 11.58
C PHE A 45 14.34 15.47 11.98
N LYS A 46 14.93 14.61 12.83
CA LYS A 46 16.29 14.77 13.35
C LYS A 46 17.36 14.03 12.52
N GLY A 47 16.96 13.22 11.56
CA GLY A 47 17.88 12.47 10.69
C GLY A 47 18.37 13.29 9.49
N ASN A 48 19.15 12.64 8.63
CA ASN A 48 19.57 13.20 7.35
C ASN A 48 18.60 12.77 6.23
N PRO A 49 17.84 13.69 5.60
CA PRO A 49 16.91 13.37 4.53
C PRO A 49 17.57 12.68 3.31
N ALA A 50 18.86 12.94 3.08
CA ALA A 50 19.60 12.30 1.99
C ALA A 50 19.73 10.77 2.19
N ASP A 51 19.80 10.31 3.45
CA ASP A 51 19.90 8.87 3.74
C ASP A 51 18.62 8.14 3.34
N LEU A 52 17.47 8.83 3.37
CA LEU A 52 16.18 8.28 2.98
C LEU A 52 16.01 8.15 1.46
N ALA A 53 16.92 8.68 0.64
CA ALA A 53 16.88 8.44 -0.81
C ALA A 53 17.29 7.01 -1.18
N ASN A 54 18.07 6.36 -0.31
CA ASN A 54 18.50 4.99 -0.53
C ASN A 54 17.55 4.00 0.14
N VAL A 55 16.60 3.48 -0.64
CA VAL A 55 15.60 2.51 -0.15
C VAL A 55 16.19 1.17 0.25
N THR A 56 17.44 0.87 -0.15
CA THR A 56 18.11 -0.39 0.18
C THR A 56 18.97 -0.27 1.44
N ALA A 57 18.98 0.90 2.09
CA ALA A 57 19.70 1.15 3.34
C ALA A 57 18.74 1.39 4.52
N PRO A 58 19.18 1.20 5.77
CA PRO A 58 18.41 1.58 6.94
C PRO A 58 18.06 3.08 6.91
N PRO A 59 16.87 3.48 7.39
CA PRO A 59 15.82 2.63 7.96
C PRO A 59 14.90 1.98 6.91
N LEU A 60 14.93 2.43 5.64
CA LEU A 60 13.93 2.03 4.64
C LEU A 60 14.06 0.56 4.19
N SER A 61 15.26 -0.02 4.24
CA SER A 61 15.43 -1.45 3.93
C SER A 61 14.82 -2.40 4.97
N ALA A 62 14.40 -1.89 6.12
CA ALA A 62 13.59 -2.64 7.08
C ALA A 62 12.10 -2.66 6.72
N VAL A 63 11.64 -1.77 5.84
CA VAL A 63 10.24 -1.66 5.41
C VAL A 63 10.03 -2.53 4.18
N VAL A 64 8.99 -3.35 4.20
CA VAL A 64 8.77 -4.39 3.19
C VAL A 64 7.31 -4.47 2.81
N ARG A 65 7.03 -5.01 1.62
CA ARG A 65 5.66 -5.32 1.23
C ARG A 65 5.29 -6.68 1.79
N ALA A 66 4.27 -6.74 2.63
CA ALA A 66 3.78 -7.97 3.26
C ALA A 66 2.39 -8.29 2.69
N GLY A 67 2.31 -9.29 1.80
CA GLY A 67 1.11 -9.57 1.04
C GLY A 67 0.59 -8.34 0.28
N GLY A 68 -0.63 -7.91 0.61
CA GLY A 68 -1.28 -6.71 0.07
C GLY A 68 -0.96 -5.41 0.81
N GLY A 69 -0.25 -5.46 1.93
CA GLY A 69 0.02 -4.32 2.80
C GLY A 69 1.52 -4.03 2.97
N THR A 70 1.82 -3.22 3.98
CA THR A 70 3.18 -2.90 4.41
C THR A 70 3.49 -3.66 5.70
N GLY A 71 4.74 -4.07 5.87
CA GLY A 71 5.28 -4.53 7.14
C GLY A 71 6.68 -3.98 7.37
N SER A 72 7.25 -4.27 8.53
CA SER A 72 8.63 -3.92 8.84
C SER A 72 9.32 -4.99 9.65
N PHE A 73 10.59 -5.27 9.34
CA PHE A 73 11.42 -6.08 10.23
C PHE A 73 11.67 -5.33 11.54
N VAL A 74 11.47 -6.03 12.66
CA VAL A 74 11.63 -5.53 14.04
C VAL A 74 12.64 -6.34 14.84
N SER A 75 13.34 -7.27 14.18
CA SER A 75 14.50 -7.96 14.73
C SER A 75 15.46 -8.39 13.63
N ARG A 76 16.70 -8.70 14.00
CA ARG A 76 17.70 -9.28 13.11
C ARG A 76 17.30 -10.66 12.58
N ASP A 77 16.54 -11.44 13.35
CA ASP A 77 16.11 -12.80 13.01
C ASP A 77 14.79 -12.84 12.22
N GLY A 78 14.56 -11.84 11.37
CA GLY A 78 13.46 -11.85 10.39
C GLY A 78 12.06 -11.68 10.99
N LEU A 79 11.93 -11.37 12.30
CA LEU A 79 10.64 -11.01 12.90
C LEU A 79 10.12 -9.73 12.22
N LEU A 80 8.87 -9.77 11.79
CA LEU A 80 8.20 -8.75 11.02
C LEU A 80 6.88 -8.37 11.70
N LEU A 81 6.63 -7.07 11.81
CA LEU A 81 5.36 -6.49 12.23
C LEU A 81 4.53 -6.09 11.00
N THR A 82 3.25 -6.44 10.99
CA THR A 82 2.25 -5.91 10.06
C THR A 82 0.88 -5.83 10.76
N ASN A 83 -0.16 -5.38 10.05
CA ASN A 83 -1.51 -5.33 10.61
C ASN A 83 -2.15 -6.73 10.69
N HIS A 84 -3.06 -6.91 11.63
CA HIS A 84 -3.87 -8.12 11.78
C HIS A 84 -4.73 -8.37 10.55
N HIS A 85 -5.34 -7.32 9.98
CA HIS A 85 -6.13 -7.47 8.75
C HIS A 85 -5.26 -7.81 7.52
N VAL A 86 -3.99 -7.39 7.49
CA VAL A 86 -3.05 -7.75 6.40
C VAL A 86 -2.69 -9.23 6.46
N ALA A 87 -2.52 -9.77 7.68
CA ALA A 87 -2.21 -11.18 7.92
C ALA A 87 -3.46 -12.06 8.08
N MET A 88 -4.68 -11.53 7.94
CA MET A 88 -5.92 -12.28 8.17
C MET A 88 -6.00 -13.57 7.35
N GLY A 89 -5.55 -13.55 6.10
CA GLY A 89 -5.48 -14.75 5.27
C GLY A 89 -4.56 -15.84 5.84
N VAL A 90 -3.45 -15.44 6.46
CA VAL A 90 -2.50 -16.34 7.15
C VAL A 90 -3.12 -16.95 8.40
N ILE A 91 -3.82 -16.12 9.19
CA ILE A 91 -4.50 -16.54 10.42
C ILE A 91 -5.63 -17.51 10.09
N GLN A 92 -6.46 -17.17 9.10
CA GLN A 92 -7.54 -18.02 8.61
C GLN A 92 -7.03 -19.35 8.07
N TYR A 93 -5.94 -19.34 7.28
CA TYR A 93 -5.36 -20.55 6.70
C TYR A 93 -4.92 -21.58 7.76
N ASN A 94 -4.52 -21.10 8.94
CA ASN A 94 -4.10 -21.94 10.07
C ASN A 94 -5.21 -22.17 11.12
N SER A 95 -6.45 -21.72 10.85
CA SER A 95 -7.59 -21.91 11.76
C SER A 95 -8.38 -23.17 11.40
N SER A 96 -8.86 -23.90 12.40
CA SER A 96 -9.82 -25.01 12.27
C SER A 96 -10.99 -24.83 13.25
N PRO A 97 -12.07 -25.64 13.15
CA PRO A 97 -13.14 -25.64 14.15
C PRO A 97 -12.65 -25.94 15.58
N GLU A 98 -11.60 -26.75 15.73
CA GLU A 98 -10.99 -27.13 17.01
C GLU A 98 -9.95 -26.10 17.49
N HIS A 99 -9.33 -25.37 16.55
CA HIS A 99 -8.29 -24.38 16.82
C HIS A 99 -8.57 -23.09 16.04
N ASN A 100 -9.42 -22.23 16.58
CA ASN A 100 -9.86 -21.01 15.90
C ASN A 100 -8.93 -19.83 16.20
N LEU A 101 -7.84 -19.72 15.44
CA LEU A 101 -6.86 -18.63 15.63
C LEU A 101 -7.43 -17.25 15.34
N ILE A 102 -8.54 -17.14 14.61
CA ILE A 102 -9.21 -15.87 14.36
C ILE A 102 -9.81 -15.34 15.66
N ASP A 103 -10.64 -16.13 16.33
CA ASP A 103 -11.33 -15.66 17.54
C ASP A 103 -10.45 -15.76 18.79
N ASP A 104 -9.58 -16.76 18.90
CA ASP A 104 -8.78 -17.02 20.09
C ASP A 104 -7.36 -16.41 20.03
N GLY A 105 -6.92 -15.98 18.84
CA GLY A 105 -5.55 -15.53 18.61
C GLY A 105 -4.55 -16.68 18.53
N PHE A 106 -3.26 -16.32 18.46
CA PHE A 106 -2.16 -17.27 18.34
C PHE A 106 -0.89 -16.72 18.98
N ILE A 107 -0.14 -17.59 19.66
CA ILE A 107 1.24 -17.33 20.06
C ILE A 107 2.07 -18.60 19.90
N ALA A 108 3.16 -18.51 19.14
CA ALA A 108 4.11 -19.60 19.02
C ALA A 108 4.94 -19.71 20.32
N SER A 109 4.96 -20.88 20.95
CA SER A 109 5.79 -21.14 22.13
C SER A 109 7.30 -21.12 21.79
N GLY A 110 7.64 -21.42 20.53
CA GLY A 110 8.97 -21.27 19.99
C GLY A 110 8.99 -21.37 18.46
N ARG A 111 10.18 -21.28 17.86
CA ARG A 111 10.38 -21.28 16.39
C ARG A 111 9.81 -22.52 15.69
N ALA A 112 9.75 -23.65 16.38
CA ALA A 112 9.21 -24.90 15.84
C ALA A 112 7.68 -24.88 15.73
N ASP A 113 7.02 -24.03 16.52
CA ASP A 113 5.55 -23.90 16.57
C ASP A 113 5.02 -22.79 15.66
N GLU A 114 5.91 -21.99 15.05
CA GLU A 114 5.52 -20.94 14.09
C GLU A 114 4.85 -21.57 12.86
N CYS A 115 3.60 -21.19 12.57
CA CYS A 115 2.79 -21.82 11.53
C CYS A 115 3.07 -21.23 10.14
N PRO A 116 3.21 -22.04 9.08
CA PRO A 116 3.44 -21.51 7.73
C PRO A 116 2.27 -20.66 7.24
N ALA A 117 2.57 -19.58 6.52
CA ALA A 117 1.58 -18.77 5.83
C ALA A 117 0.92 -19.55 4.67
N ASN A 118 -0.22 -19.04 4.19
CA ASN A 118 -0.85 -19.53 2.97
C ASN A 118 0.12 -19.47 1.76
N PRO A 119 0.03 -20.40 0.79
CA PRO A 119 1.04 -20.57 -0.26
C PRO A 119 1.35 -19.36 -1.15
N ASP A 120 0.47 -18.36 -1.19
CA ASP A 120 0.56 -17.13 -1.98
C ASP A 120 1.02 -15.91 -1.16
N PHE A 121 1.16 -16.02 0.17
CA PHE A 121 1.67 -14.92 0.98
C PHE A 121 3.18 -14.72 0.75
N ARG A 122 3.60 -13.48 0.49
CA ARG A 122 5.00 -13.11 0.24
C ARG A 122 5.40 -11.91 1.06
N VAL A 123 6.67 -11.88 1.47
CA VAL A 123 7.33 -10.67 1.94
C VAL A 123 8.34 -10.24 0.88
N LEU A 124 8.14 -9.05 0.30
CA LEU A 124 9.02 -8.50 -0.73
C LEU A 124 9.91 -7.41 -0.13
N VAL A 125 11.21 -7.68 -0.02
CA VAL A 125 12.20 -6.73 0.49
C VAL A 125 12.77 -5.93 -0.68
N THR A 126 12.66 -4.60 -0.66
CA THR A 126 13.23 -3.77 -1.74
C THR A 126 14.75 -3.78 -1.68
N VAL A 127 15.37 -4.27 -2.75
CA VAL A 127 16.84 -4.36 -2.91
C VAL A 127 17.36 -3.59 -4.13
N GLY A 128 16.48 -2.91 -4.86
CA GLY A 128 16.85 -2.01 -5.96
C GLY A 128 15.69 -1.11 -6.35
N PHE A 129 16.02 0.12 -6.74
CA PHE A 129 15.05 1.14 -7.15
C PHE A 129 15.73 2.10 -8.13
N ASP A 130 15.49 1.90 -9.42
CA ASP A 130 16.22 2.57 -10.49
C ASP A 130 15.26 3.30 -11.43
N LYS A 131 15.60 4.53 -11.85
CA LYS A 131 14.85 5.21 -12.90
C LYS A 131 15.07 4.48 -14.24
N ALA A 132 13.98 4.05 -14.87
CA ALA A 132 13.96 3.27 -16.11
C ALA A 132 13.24 3.98 -17.26
N THR A 133 12.96 5.28 -17.11
CA THR A 133 12.12 6.08 -18.02
C THR A 133 12.63 6.05 -19.46
N ASP A 134 13.91 6.34 -19.69
CA ASP A 134 14.48 6.35 -21.03
C ASP A 134 14.46 4.96 -21.67
N GLN A 135 14.70 3.90 -20.89
CA GLN A 135 14.66 2.52 -21.37
C GLN A 135 13.24 2.12 -21.79
N VAL A 136 12.22 2.50 -21.02
CA VAL A 136 10.82 2.23 -21.34
C VAL A 136 10.36 3.00 -22.57
N LEU A 137 10.72 4.29 -22.66
CA LEU A 137 10.20 5.18 -23.70
C LEU A 137 11.00 5.15 -25.00
N ALA A 138 12.18 4.53 -25.04
CA ALA A 138 13.06 4.48 -26.21
C ALA A 138 12.34 4.11 -27.51
N GLN A 139 11.49 3.07 -27.48
CA GLN A 139 10.75 2.58 -28.66
C GLN A 139 9.33 3.14 -28.79
N ALA A 140 8.89 3.94 -27.81
CA ALA A 140 7.54 4.51 -27.76
C ALA A 140 7.49 5.95 -28.30
N ARG A 141 8.62 6.68 -28.29
CA ARG A 141 8.72 8.05 -28.79
C ARG A 141 8.22 8.15 -30.25
N GLY A 142 7.31 9.08 -30.51
CA GLY A 142 6.70 9.29 -31.82
C GLY A 142 5.56 8.32 -32.18
N LYS A 143 5.28 7.31 -31.34
CA LYS A 143 4.13 6.41 -31.51
C LYS A 143 2.91 6.95 -30.76
N THR A 144 1.73 6.54 -31.19
CA THR A 144 0.45 6.90 -30.54
C THR A 144 -0.46 5.67 -30.42
N GLY A 145 -1.50 5.78 -29.59
CA GLY A 145 -2.54 4.77 -29.43
C GLY A 145 -1.98 3.37 -29.10
N ARG A 146 -2.47 2.36 -29.82
CA ARG A 146 -2.08 0.96 -29.61
C ARG A 146 -0.58 0.73 -29.80
N ALA A 147 0.03 1.36 -30.82
CA ALA A 147 1.44 1.19 -31.11
C ALA A 147 2.35 1.76 -30.01
N TYR A 148 1.92 2.85 -29.35
CA TYR A 148 2.60 3.37 -28.15
C TYR A 148 2.50 2.37 -26.99
N PHE A 149 1.27 1.91 -26.71
CA PHE A 149 1.02 0.94 -25.63
C PHE A 149 1.86 -0.33 -25.79
N ASP A 150 1.89 -0.93 -26.98
CA ASP A 150 2.64 -2.16 -27.23
C ASP A 150 4.15 -1.95 -27.07
N ALA A 151 4.67 -0.77 -27.44
CA ALA A 151 6.09 -0.44 -27.27
C ALA A 151 6.47 -0.31 -25.78
N VAL A 152 5.65 0.38 -24.99
CA VAL A 152 5.85 0.52 -23.54
C VAL A 152 5.71 -0.82 -22.83
N ASP A 153 4.66 -1.59 -23.13
CA ASP A 153 4.42 -2.90 -22.53
C ASP A 153 5.55 -3.90 -22.85
N GLY A 154 6.00 -3.93 -24.11
CA GLY A 154 7.15 -4.73 -24.53
C GLY A 154 8.43 -4.37 -23.78
N ALA A 155 8.74 -3.07 -23.65
CA ALA A 155 9.92 -2.61 -22.92
C ALA A 155 9.85 -2.98 -21.42
N ARG A 156 8.68 -2.82 -20.78
CA ARG A 156 8.47 -3.20 -19.37
C ARG A 156 8.69 -4.70 -19.16
N LYS A 157 8.11 -5.55 -20.02
CA LYS A 157 8.29 -7.01 -19.95
C LYS A 157 9.75 -7.40 -20.11
N GLN A 158 10.46 -6.77 -21.04
CA GLN A 158 11.88 -7.02 -21.25
C GLN A 158 12.73 -6.62 -20.02
N ILE A 159 12.48 -5.44 -19.45
CA ILE A 159 13.16 -4.98 -18.23
C ILE A 159 12.96 -5.96 -17.08
N VAL A 160 11.73 -6.44 -16.86
CA VAL A 160 11.43 -7.42 -15.81
C VAL A 160 12.13 -8.74 -16.10
N ALA A 161 12.04 -9.27 -17.33
CA ALA A 161 12.69 -10.52 -17.69
C ALA A 161 14.22 -10.48 -17.52
N ASP A 162 14.85 -9.36 -17.90
CA ASP A 162 16.28 -9.15 -17.69
C ASP A 162 16.66 -9.08 -16.21
N CYS A 163 15.84 -8.40 -15.41
CA CYS A 163 16.06 -8.22 -13.97
C CYS A 163 15.90 -9.53 -13.19
N GLU A 164 14.94 -10.39 -13.59
CA GLU A 164 14.66 -11.66 -12.91
C GLU A 164 15.54 -12.82 -13.42
N ARG A 165 16.26 -12.65 -14.54
CA ARG A 165 17.12 -13.70 -15.14
C ARG A 165 18.14 -14.31 -14.17
N PRO A 166 18.84 -13.55 -13.30
CA PRO A 166 19.77 -14.13 -12.33
C PRO A 166 19.09 -15.01 -11.26
N GLY A 167 17.76 -14.93 -11.14
CA GLY A 167 16.97 -15.63 -10.12
C GLY A 167 17.00 -14.94 -8.76
N ASN A 168 16.19 -15.47 -7.82
CA ASN A 168 16.07 -15.03 -6.42
C ASN A 168 15.45 -13.64 -6.18
N VAL A 169 15.06 -12.93 -7.23
CA VAL A 169 14.39 -11.62 -7.12
C VAL A 169 13.12 -11.60 -7.95
N ARG A 170 12.17 -10.78 -7.52
CA ARG A 170 11.00 -10.35 -8.28
C ARG A 170 11.19 -8.91 -8.69
N CYS A 171 10.94 -8.60 -9.96
CA CYS A 171 11.07 -7.24 -10.47
C CYS A 171 9.75 -6.71 -11.01
N SER A 172 9.60 -5.39 -10.95
CA SER A 172 8.45 -4.69 -11.54
C SER A 172 8.87 -3.35 -12.11
N VAL A 173 8.07 -2.83 -13.05
CA VAL A 173 8.22 -1.46 -13.54
C VAL A 173 6.99 -0.66 -13.12
N ALA A 174 7.22 0.27 -12.19
CA ALA A 174 6.22 1.22 -11.71
C ALA A 174 6.11 2.40 -12.68
N ASP A 175 4.88 2.79 -12.95
CA ASP A 175 4.51 3.98 -13.72
C ASP A 175 4.16 5.08 -12.72
N MET A 176 4.84 6.22 -12.84
CA MET A 176 4.63 7.40 -12.00
C MET A 176 4.16 8.57 -12.86
N TYR A 177 3.27 9.37 -12.30
CA TYR A 177 2.77 10.62 -12.90
C TYR A 177 2.17 10.43 -14.30
N TYR A 178 1.32 9.40 -14.48
CA TYR A 178 0.62 9.13 -15.74
C TYR A 178 1.57 8.88 -16.93
N GLY A 179 2.65 8.14 -16.68
CA GLY A 179 3.59 7.69 -17.70
C GLY A 179 4.71 8.68 -18.02
N THR A 180 4.93 9.72 -17.21
CA THR A 180 6.09 10.60 -17.41
C THR A 180 7.37 9.98 -16.86
N ASP A 181 7.28 9.23 -15.76
CA ASP A 181 8.42 8.56 -15.15
C ASP A 181 8.13 7.07 -14.95
N PHE A 182 9.14 6.26 -15.20
CA PHE A 182 9.13 4.83 -14.92
C PHE A 182 10.30 4.46 -14.02
N TYR A 183 10.04 3.57 -13.07
CA TYR A 183 11.04 3.05 -12.13
C TYR A 183 11.02 1.53 -12.12
N ARG A 184 12.19 0.91 -12.26
CA ARG A 184 12.39 -0.51 -11.99
C ARG A 184 12.56 -0.71 -10.49
N ILE A 185 11.75 -1.61 -9.94
CA ILE A 185 11.84 -2.02 -8.53
C ILE A 185 12.31 -3.47 -8.52
N THR A 186 13.41 -3.74 -7.82
CA THR A 186 13.96 -5.09 -7.61
C THR A 186 13.70 -5.49 -6.17
N GLN A 187 13.10 -6.65 -5.96
CA GLN A 187 12.74 -7.11 -4.62
C GLN A 187 13.19 -8.56 -4.38
N LEU A 188 13.77 -8.82 -3.21
CA LEU A 188 13.96 -10.19 -2.72
C LEU A 188 12.58 -10.75 -2.32
N GLU A 189 12.19 -11.89 -2.88
CA GLU A 189 10.89 -12.50 -2.61
C GLU A 189 11.01 -13.61 -1.57
N LEU A 190 10.69 -13.32 -0.31
CA LEU A 190 10.66 -14.30 0.77
C LEU A 190 9.32 -15.06 0.73
N SER A 191 9.40 -16.38 0.50
CA SER A 191 8.24 -17.25 0.29
C SER A 191 7.95 -18.22 1.44
N ASP A 192 8.91 -18.46 2.35
CA ASP A 192 8.64 -19.09 3.65
C ASP A 192 8.46 -17.98 4.70
N VAL A 193 7.21 -17.66 4.99
CA VAL A 193 6.82 -16.71 6.03
C VAL A 193 5.92 -17.44 7.00
N ARG A 194 6.14 -17.24 8.31
CA ARG A 194 5.44 -17.98 9.36
C ARG A 194 4.77 -17.05 10.36
N LEU A 195 3.60 -17.45 10.83
CA LEU A 195 2.86 -16.78 11.89
C LEU A 195 3.56 -17.01 13.22
N VAL A 196 3.85 -15.93 13.94
CA VAL A 196 4.49 -15.96 15.26
C VAL A 196 3.49 -15.56 16.34
N TYR A 197 2.73 -14.50 16.09
CA TYR A 197 1.73 -14.00 17.03
C TYR A 197 0.59 -13.30 16.30
N ALA A 198 -0.65 -13.58 16.67
CA ALA A 198 -1.83 -12.81 16.32
C ALA A 198 -2.69 -12.58 17.57
N PRO A 199 -3.14 -11.35 17.84
CA PRO A 199 -4.11 -11.13 18.90
C PRO A 199 -5.47 -11.74 18.51
N PRO A 200 -6.33 -12.09 19.48
CA PRO A 200 -7.74 -12.43 19.23
C PRO A 200 -8.44 -11.39 18.35
N ARG A 201 -9.42 -11.78 17.52
CA ARG A 201 -10.21 -10.85 16.70
C ARG A 201 -10.85 -9.73 17.52
N ALA A 202 -11.24 -10.02 18.76
CA ALA A 202 -11.77 -9.02 19.69
C ALA A 202 -10.79 -7.88 19.99
N ILE A 203 -9.48 -8.06 19.75
CA ILE A 203 -8.45 -7.03 19.85
C ILE A 203 -8.04 -6.56 18.45
N GLY A 204 -7.69 -7.51 17.56
CA GLY A 204 -7.16 -7.25 16.22
C GLY A 204 -8.14 -6.61 15.25
N ASN A 205 -9.45 -6.72 15.50
CA ASN A 205 -10.52 -6.07 14.75
C ASN A 205 -11.64 -5.56 15.69
N TYR A 206 -11.26 -5.04 16.87
CA TYR A 206 -12.20 -4.41 17.79
C TYR A 206 -13.04 -3.33 17.09
N GLY A 207 -14.34 -3.32 17.35
CA GLY A 207 -15.31 -2.40 16.74
C GLY A 207 -15.77 -2.79 15.33
N ASP A 208 -15.08 -3.73 14.68
CA ASP A 208 -15.41 -4.29 13.36
C ASP A 208 -15.82 -3.19 12.35
N GLU A 209 -16.88 -3.41 11.59
CA GLU A 209 -17.38 -2.43 10.61
C GLU A 209 -17.99 -1.17 11.22
N ILE A 210 -18.36 -1.16 12.50
CA ILE A 210 -18.87 0.04 13.17
C ILE A 210 -17.74 1.06 13.27
N ASP A 211 -16.61 0.65 13.81
CA ASP A 211 -15.46 1.52 13.99
C ASP A 211 -14.65 1.70 12.71
N ASN A 212 -14.84 0.85 11.69
CA ASN A 212 -14.06 0.91 10.44
C ASN A 212 -14.14 2.31 9.78
N PHE A 213 -12.98 2.89 9.47
CA PHE A 213 -12.80 4.28 9.01
C PHE A 213 -13.22 5.40 9.98
N MET A 214 -13.35 5.09 11.28
CA MET A 214 -13.74 6.06 12.31
C MET A 214 -12.57 6.39 13.26
N TRP A 215 -12.65 7.60 13.82
CA TRP A 215 -11.90 8.07 14.98
C TRP A 215 -12.90 8.67 15.99
N PRO A 216 -12.78 8.46 17.33
CA PRO A 216 -11.75 7.70 18.06
C PRO A 216 -11.67 6.22 17.70
N ARG A 217 -10.50 5.60 17.92
CA ARG A 217 -10.26 4.18 17.58
C ARG A 217 -9.52 3.46 18.70
N HIS A 218 -9.92 2.21 18.97
CA HIS A 218 -9.37 1.38 20.05
C HIS A 218 -8.96 -0.04 19.58
N THR A 219 -8.62 -0.19 18.30
CA THR A 219 -8.28 -1.48 17.68
C THR A 219 -6.78 -1.77 17.79
N GLY A 220 -6.41 -2.93 18.35
CA GLY A 220 -5.03 -3.43 18.40
C GLY A 220 -4.66 -4.18 17.13
N ASP A 221 -4.68 -3.51 15.98
CA ASP A 221 -4.54 -4.10 14.65
C ASP A 221 -3.07 -4.43 14.30
N PHE A 222 -2.51 -5.50 14.87
CA PHE A 222 -1.15 -5.96 14.59
C PHE A 222 -1.00 -7.48 14.58
N THR A 223 0.04 -7.98 13.92
CA THR A 223 0.44 -9.39 13.86
C THR A 223 1.94 -9.47 13.67
N LEU A 224 2.56 -10.47 14.31
CA LEU A 224 3.96 -10.79 14.12
C LEU A 224 4.10 -12.01 13.21
N LEU A 225 4.89 -11.85 12.17
CA LEU A 225 5.32 -12.91 11.27
C LEU A 225 6.84 -13.06 11.36
N ARG A 226 7.40 -14.15 10.84
CA ARG A 226 8.83 -14.31 10.65
C ARG A 226 9.13 -14.83 9.26
N ALA A 227 10.08 -14.18 8.59
CA ALA A 227 10.57 -14.67 7.30
C ALA A 227 11.72 -15.68 7.49
N TYR A 228 11.73 -16.70 6.63
CA TYR A 228 12.70 -17.78 6.60
C TYR A 228 13.34 -17.90 5.21
N VAL A 229 14.54 -18.47 5.18
CA VAL A 229 15.34 -18.73 3.97
C VAL A 229 15.96 -20.11 4.04
N GLY A 230 16.44 -20.62 2.90
CA GLY A 230 17.26 -21.82 2.87
C GLY A 230 18.54 -21.63 3.68
N LYS A 231 19.21 -22.74 4.03
CA LYS A 231 20.50 -22.71 4.76
C LYS A 231 21.61 -21.97 4.00
N ASP A 232 21.46 -21.79 2.70
CA ASP A 232 22.33 -21.00 1.83
C ASP A 232 22.04 -19.49 1.88
N GLY A 233 21.06 -19.06 2.69
CA GLY A 233 20.62 -17.68 2.85
C GLY A 233 19.71 -17.17 1.74
N LYS A 234 19.32 -18.01 0.77
CA LYS A 234 18.46 -17.61 -0.35
C LYS A 234 16.99 -17.86 -0.06
N PRO A 235 16.07 -17.10 -0.68
CA PRO A 235 14.65 -17.39 -0.56
C PRO A 235 14.34 -18.82 -0.99
N ALA A 236 13.53 -19.49 -0.18
CA ALA A 236 13.13 -20.87 -0.40
C ALA A 236 11.66 -21.03 -0.03
N ALA A 237 10.99 -21.98 -0.69
CA ALA A 237 9.68 -22.43 -0.24
C ALA A 237 9.77 -23.04 1.17
N TYR A 238 8.62 -23.19 1.83
CA TYR A 238 8.55 -23.76 3.17
C TYR A 238 9.32 -25.08 3.29
N SER A 239 10.19 -25.14 4.29
CA SER A 239 10.85 -26.36 4.73
C SER A 239 11.12 -26.28 6.23
N LYS A 240 11.01 -27.41 6.93
CA LYS A 240 11.38 -27.50 8.36
C LYS A 240 12.86 -27.19 8.59
N ASP A 241 13.70 -27.35 7.57
CA ASP A 241 15.13 -27.07 7.60
C ASP A 241 15.50 -25.61 7.36
N ASN A 242 14.56 -24.78 6.92
CA ASN A 242 14.83 -23.37 6.68
C ASN A 242 15.20 -22.66 7.99
N VAL A 243 16.02 -21.62 7.86
CA VAL A 243 16.51 -20.82 8.99
C VAL A 243 15.93 -19.40 8.91
N PRO A 244 15.78 -18.70 10.05
CA PRO A 244 15.29 -17.32 10.04
C PRO A 244 16.13 -16.42 9.15
N TYR A 245 15.45 -15.60 8.34
CA TYR A 245 16.08 -14.60 7.50
C TYR A 245 16.84 -13.59 8.35
N GLN A 246 18.13 -13.44 8.10
CA GLN A 246 18.96 -12.45 8.76
C GLN A 246 18.75 -11.08 8.08
N SER A 247 17.83 -10.28 8.62
CA SER A 247 17.50 -8.99 8.03
C SER A 247 18.69 -8.02 8.12
N PRO A 248 19.09 -7.35 7.02
CA PRO A 248 20.19 -6.38 7.04
C PRO A 248 19.85 -5.13 7.87
N ALA A 249 18.56 -4.86 8.09
CA ALA A 249 18.07 -3.75 8.89
C ALA A 249 16.79 -4.15 9.65
N HIS A 250 16.56 -3.56 10.81
CA HIS A 250 15.29 -3.67 11.52
C HIS A 250 15.01 -2.38 12.28
N LEU A 251 13.72 -2.07 12.46
CA LEU A 251 13.28 -0.95 13.27
C LEU A 251 13.34 -1.30 14.75
N THR A 252 13.63 -0.30 15.57
CA THR A 252 13.57 -0.40 17.04
C THR A 252 12.27 0.22 17.55
N MET A 253 11.69 -0.38 18.59
CA MET A 253 10.45 0.12 19.17
C MET A 253 10.75 1.15 20.25
N ALA A 254 10.14 2.33 20.14
CA ALA A 254 10.16 3.33 21.20
C ALA A 254 9.23 2.89 22.35
N LEU A 255 9.67 3.07 23.60
CA LEU A 255 8.90 2.67 24.80
C LEU A 255 8.14 3.83 25.46
N ASP A 256 8.52 5.08 25.17
CA ASP A 256 7.96 6.27 25.83
C ASP A 256 6.63 6.75 25.21
N GLY A 257 6.20 6.12 24.11
CA GLY A 257 4.98 6.47 23.37
C GLY A 257 5.05 7.82 22.63
N PRO A 258 4.20 8.03 21.60
CA PRO A 258 4.11 9.30 20.92
C PRO A 258 3.38 10.35 21.76
N LYS A 259 3.77 11.61 21.62
CA LYS A 259 3.10 12.79 22.20
C LYS A 259 2.54 13.68 21.11
N GLU A 260 1.54 14.49 21.46
CA GLU A 260 1.03 15.52 20.56
C GLU A 260 2.17 16.45 20.13
N GLY A 261 2.29 16.68 18.82
CA GLY A 261 3.35 17.49 18.22
C GLY A 261 4.64 16.75 17.90
N ASP A 262 4.78 15.46 18.25
CA ASP A 262 5.94 14.66 17.84
C ASP A 262 5.94 14.46 16.31
N TYR A 263 7.14 14.47 15.72
CA TYR A 263 7.33 14.15 14.30
C TYR A 263 6.98 12.68 14.04
N ALA A 264 6.12 12.45 13.04
CA ALA A 264 5.78 11.11 12.55
C ALA A 264 6.09 10.99 11.06
N MET A 265 6.68 9.86 10.67
CA MET A 265 6.94 9.50 9.29
C MET A 265 6.46 8.08 9.04
N LEU A 266 5.77 7.88 7.92
CA LEU A 266 5.34 6.58 7.46
C LEU A 266 6.02 6.28 6.13
N ALA A 267 6.62 5.10 6.03
CA ALA A 267 7.14 4.54 4.79
C ALA A 267 6.35 3.26 4.47
N GLY A 268 6.01 3.06 3.21
CA GLY A 268 5.25 1.89 2.81
C GLY A 268 4.92 1.88 1.32
N TYR A 269 4.00 1.01 0.95
CA TYR A 269 3.64 0.73 -0.44
C TYR A 269 2.18 1.13 -0.70
N PRO A 270 1.87 2.44 -0.78
CA PRO A 270 0.52 2.89 -1.11
C PRO A 270 0.12 2.36 -2.50
N GLY A 271 -1.14 1.94 -2.62
CA GLY A 271 -1.65 1.31 -3.85
C GLY A 271 -1.82 2.29 -5.00
N ILE A 272 -2.94 3.02 -5.01
CA ILE A 272 -3.32 3.91 -6.12
C ILE A 272 -3.89 5.21 -5.54
N THR A 273 -3.46 6.33 -6.10
CA THR A 273 -4.05 7.66 -5.85
C THR A 273 -4.45 8.32 -7.16
N TYR A 274 -5.31 9.34 -7.06
CA TYR A 274 -5.88 10.03 -8.22
C TYR A 274 -5.72 11.55 -8.15
N ARG A 275 -4.64 12.03 -7.49
CA ARG A 275 -4.44 13.45 -7.17
C ARG A 275 -4.29 14.35 -8.40
N HIS A 276 -3.86 13.83 -9.56
CA HIS A 276 -3.74 14.60 -10.81
C HIS A 276 -4.89 14.37 -11.79
N ARG A 277 -6.06 13.91 -11.32
CA ARG A 277 -7.25 13.89 -12.17
C ARG A 277 -7.57 15.31 -12.65
N THR A 278 -7.97 15.42 -13.89
CA THR A 278 -8.53 16.66 -14.43
C THR A 278 -9.85 16.99 -13.72
N ALA A 279 -10.25 18.27 -13.74
CA ALA A 279 -11.54 18.70 -13.21
C ALA A 279 -12.72 17.91 -13.82
N ALA A 280 -12.64 17.58 -15.11
CA ALA A 280 -13.66 16.78 -15.80
C ALA A 280 -13.73 15.33 -15.29
N GLU A 281 -12.59 14.66 -15.12
CA GLU A 281 -12.55 13.31 -14.53
C GLU A 281 -13.05 13.31 -13.09
N PHE A 282 -12.71 14.36 -12.33
CA PHE A 282 -13.13 14.51 -10.95
C PHE A 282 -14.64 14.78 -10.82
N ALA A 283 -15.20 15.66 -11.66
CA ALA A 283 -16.64 15.86 -11.77
C ALA A 283 -17.37 14.57 -12.16
N GLY A 284 -16.85 13.84 -13.16
CA GLY A 284 -17.40 12.54 -13.57
C GLY A 284 -17.36 11.49 -12.44
N GLN A 285 -16.30 11.50 -11.63
CA GLN A 285 -16.18 10.64 -10.45
C GLN A 285 -17.32 10.90 -9.45
N ILE A 286 -17.55 12.17 -9.12
CA ILE A 286 -18.58 12.59 -8.14
C ILE A 286 -19.99 12.41 -8.69
N ASP A 287 -20.23 12.87 -9.92
CA ASP A 287 -21.58 12.99 -10.47
C ASP A 287 -22.10 11.67 -11.04
N SER A 288 -21.22 10.72 -11.38
CA SER A 288 -21.60 9.47 -12.04
C SER A 288 -20.97 8.22 -11.44
N VAL A 289 -19.65 8.16 -11.27
CA VAL A 289 -18.98 6.90 -10.92
C VAL A 289 -19.31 6.47 -9.49
N LEU A 290 -19.10 7.34 -8.50
CA LEU A 290 -19.31 7.01 -7.09
C LEU A 290 -20.78 6.70 -6.77
N PRO A 291 -21.78 7.49 -7.20
CA PRO A 291 -23.19 7.17 -6.95
C PRO A 291 -23.60 5.82 -7.55
N ARG A 292 -23.18 5.53 -8.79
CA ARG A 292 -23.46 4.24 -9.44
C ARG A 292 -22.77 3.09 -8.73
N ARG A 293 -21.51 3.27 -8.30
CA ARG A 293 -20.76 2.26 -7.57
C ARG A 293 -21.43 1.91 -6.23
N VAL A 294 -21.89 2.92 -5.50
CA VAL A 294 -22.66 2.72 -4.26
C VAL A 294 -23.95 1.95 -4.55
N ALA A 295 -24.71 2.37 -5.57
CA ALA A 295 -25.97 1.71 -5.94
C ALA A 295 -25.77 0.24 -6.36
N VAL A 296 -24.77 -0.03 -7.21
CA VAL A 296 -24.47 -1.39 -7.69
C VAL A 296 -24.05 -2.30 -6.54
N PHE A 297 -23.13 -1.84 -5.68
CA PHE A 297 -22.73 -2.65 -4.53
C PHE A 297 -23.89 -2.88 -3.56
N GLN A 298 -24.74 -1.87 -3.32
CA GLN A 298 -25.93 -2.05 -2.49
C GLN A 298 -26.87 -3.11 -3.08
N GLN A 299 -27.15 -3.07 -4.38
CA GLN A 299 -27.98 -4.08 -5.04
C GLN A 299 -27.39 -5.50 -4.93
N MET A 300 -26.07 -5.64 -5.07
CA MET A 300 -25.40 -6.93 -4.88
C MET A 300 -25.50 -7.42 -3.42
N ILE A 301 -25.32 -6.53 -2.45
CA ILE A 301 -25.49 -6.81 -1.01
C ILE A 301 -26.92 -7.29 -0.75
N ASP A 302 -27.93 -6.51 -1.17
CA ASP A 302 -29.34 -6.82 -0.94
C ASP A 302 -29.73 -8.17 -1.56
N THR A 303 -29.22 -8.45 -2.77
CA THR A 303 -29.46 -9.72 -3.47
C THR A 303 -28.89 -10.91 -2.68
N ILE A 304 -27.64 -10.79 -2.22
CA ILE A 304 -26.97 -11.84 -1.44
C ILE A 304 -27.67 -12.04 -0.09
N GLU A 305 -28.03 -10.96 0.61
CA GLU A 305 -28.72 -11.04 1.89
C GLU A 305 -30.12 -11.63 1.76
N ALA A 306 -30.88 -11.25 0.73
CA ALA A 306 -32.20 -11.82 0.45
C ALA A 306 -32.12 -13.32 0.13
N ALA A 307 -31.17 -13.74 -0.72
CA ALA A 307 -30.95 -15.15 -1.02
C ALA A 307 -30.49 -15.93 0.23
N GLY A 308 -29.64 -15.32 1.04
CA GLY A 308 -29.15 -15.89 2.29
C GLY A 308 -30.19 -15.91 3.43
N ALA A 309 -31.28 -15.14 3.37
CA ALA A 309 -32.23 -15.02 4.48
C ALA A 309 -32.80 -16.37 4.94
N LYS A 310 -33.03 -17.30 4.00
CA LYS A 310 -33.60 -18.62 4.27
C LYS A 310 -32.67 -19.79 3.95
N ASP A 311 -31.45 -19.53 3.47
CA ASP A 311 -30.47 -20.55 3.10
C ASP A 311 -29.16 -20.35 3.88
N ALA A 312 -28.97 -21.19 4.90
CA ALA A 312 -27.76 -21.16 5.73
C ALA A 312 -26.49 -21.49 4.92
N GLN A 313 -26.59 -22.37 3.93
CA GLN A 313 -25.45 -22.73 3.09
C GLN A 313 -25.05 -21.58 2.17
N ALA A 314 -26.03 -20.86 1.60
CA ALA A 314 -25.77 -19.65 0.82
C ALA A 314 -25.11 -18.56 1.69
N ARG A 315 -25.59 -18.32 2.92
CA ARG A 315 -24.94 -17.37 3.85
C ARG A 315 -23.48 -17.70 4.07
N THR A 316 -23.16 -18.96 4.37
CA THR A 316 -21.79 -19.40 4.59
C THR A 316 -20.92 -19.21 3.34
N ARG A 317 -21.41 -19.60 2.17
CA ARG A 317 -20.65 -19.49 0.91
C ARG A 317 -20.37 -18.05 0.50
N TYR A 318 -21.31 -17.14 0.74
CA TYR A 318 -21.20 -15.75 0.33
C TYR A 318 -20.69 -14.80 1.42
N ALA A 319 -20.44 -15.26 2.65
CA ALA A 319 -20.03 -14.40 3.77
C ALA A 319 -18.84 -13.49 3.44
N SER A 320 -17.76 -14.07 2.88
CA SER A 320 -16.56 -13.31 2.48
C SER A 320 -16.85 -12.29 1.38
N GLN A 321 -17.61 -12.67 0.37
CA GLN A 321 -17.98 -11.77 -0.73
C GLN A 321 -18.88 -10.64 -0.25
N LEU A 322 -19.86 -10.94 0.62
CA LEU A 322 -20.74 -9.97 1.23
C LEU A 322 -19.97 -8.93 2.05
N GLN A 323 -19.01 -9.38 2.87
CA GLN A 323 -18.14 -8.48 3.64
C GLN A 323 -17.33 -7.56 2.72
N SER A 324 -16.70 -8.13 1.68
CA SER A 324 -15.95 -7.34 0.70
C SER A 324 -16.83 -6.29 0.00
N LEU A 325 -18.06 -6.64 -0.38
CA LEU A 325 -19.02 -5.71 -0.97
C LEU A 325 -19.42 -4.60 -0.01
N LYS A 326 -19.74 -4.92 1.25
CA LYS A 326 -20.07 -3.93 2.29
C LYS A 326 -18.93 -2.94 2.50
N ASN A 327 -17.70 -3.42 2.56
CA ASN A 327 -16.51 -2.59 2.79
C ASN A 327 -16.25 -1.66 1.60
N ASN A 328 -16.35 -2.19 0.37
CA ASN A 328 -16.21 -1.40 -0.86
C ASN A 328 -17.33 -0.36 -1.01
N ARG A 329 -18.58 -0.69 -0.62
CA ARG A 329 -19.70 0.25 -0.60
C ARG A 329 -19.47 1.36 0.42
N LYS A 330 -19.12 1.02 1.67
CA LYS A 330 -18.85 1.99 2.75
C LYS A 330 -17.75 2.97 2.33
N ARG A 331 -16.65 2.46 1.76
CA ARG A 331 -15.57 3.29 1.21
C ARG A 331 -16.05 4.24 0.11
N ALA A 332 -16.80 3.74 -0.87
CA ALA A 332 -17.29 4.57 -1.98
C ALA A 332 -18.28 5.65 -1.50
N ALA A 333 -19.14 5.32 -0.54
CA ALA A 333 -20.08 6.27 0.06
C ALA A 333 -19.33 7.35 0.88
N GLY A 334 -18.36 6.96 1.71
CA GLY A 334 -17.53 7.89 2.47
C GLY A 334 -16.67 8.80 1.59
N GLU A 335 -16.12 8.28 0.49
CA GLU A 335 -15.43 9.08 -0.54
C GLU A 335 -16.39 10.14 -1.12
N LEU A 336 -17.57 9.72 -1.57
CA LEU A 336 -18.57 10.64 -2.12
C LEU A 336 -18.99 11.72 -1.12
N GLU A 337 -19.32 11.33 0.11
CA GLU A 337 -19.72 12.26 1.17
C GLU A 337 -18.60 13.25 1.49
N GLY A 338 -17.36 12.76 1.63
CA GLY A 338 -16.19 13.61 1.88
C GLY A 338 -15.98 14.64 0.77
N LEU A 339 -16.05 14.20 -0.50
CA LEU A 339 -15.88 15.07 -1.67
C LEU A 339 -16.98 16.12 -1.82
N LEU A 340 -18.23 15.75 -1.52
CA LEU A 340 -19.36 16.70 -1.53
C LEU A 340 -19.24 17.71 -0.39
N ARG A 341 -18.83 17.27 0.81
CA ARG A 341 -18.68 18.14 1.97
C ARG A 341 -17.54 19.16 1.80
N SER A 342 -16.45 18.78 1.13
CA SER A 342 -15.32 19.66 0.89
C SER A 342 -15.49 20.59 -0.31
N ASP A 343 -16.67 20.59 -0.95
CA ASP A 343 -16.94 21.31 -2.20
C ASP A 343 -15.84 21.12 -3.26
N ALA A 344 -15.37 19.88 -3.41
CA ALA A 344 -14.16 19.62 -4.20
C ALA A 344 -14.31 19.87 -5.72
N LYS A 345 -15.50 20.28 -6.18
CA LYS A 345 -15.77 20.68 -7.57
C LYS A 345 -15.56 22.18 -7.83
N ALA A 346 -15.54 23.01 -6.78
CA ALA A 346 -15.40 24.47 -6.87
C ALA A 346 -13.94 24.89 -7.11
#